data_AF-A0A5C7BQ29-F1
#
_entry.id   AF-A0A5C7BQ29-F1
#
_cell.length_a   1.000
_cell.length_b   1.000
_cell.length_c   1.000
_cell.angle_alpha   90.00
_cell.angle_beta   90.00
_cell.angle_gamma   90.00
#
_symmetry.space_group_name_H-M   'P 1'
#
loop_
_entity.id
_entity.type
_entity.pdbx_description
1 polymer ?
#
loop_
_entity_poly.entity_id
_entity_poly.type
_entity_poly.pdbx_seq_one_letter_code
_entity_poly.pdbx_strand_id
1 'polypeptide(L)'
;MDKFSELSSNARKAANLFYNWSQLANCTSERVSCLTVEHLKETSELFSALLAELEAKDKRIAELEERLKLVREQRDNELRTNAILEKRLATPVRLPTTSGRLGVAYTRVIPEVIEAIRAAGFTVEGDE
;
A
#
# COMPACT_ATOMS: atom_id res chain seq x y z
N MET A 1 -33.68 -62.84 -56.54
CA MET A 1 -33.59 -62.16 -55.23
C MET A 1 -34.76 -61.21 -55.11
N ASP A 2 -35.52 -61.30 -54.02
CA ASP A 2 -36.72 -60.48 -53.82
C ASP A 2 -36.36 -59.06 -53.38
N LYS A 3 -36.82 -58.06 -54.13
CA LYS A 3 -36.65 -56.62 -53.84
C LYS A 3 -37.09 -56.24 -52.41
N PHE A 4 -38.08 -56.95 -51.88
CA PHE A 4 -38.54 -56.79 -50.49
C PHE A 4 -37.47 -57.14 -49.45
N SER A 5 -36.65 -58.16 -49.68
CA SER A 5 -35.58 -58.56 -48.76
C SER A 5 -34.46 -57.52 -48.73
N GLU A 6 -34.14 -56.93 -49.88
CA GLU A 6 -33.15 -55.87 -50.01
C GLU A 6 -33.61 -54.57 -49.32
N LEU A 7 -34.87 -54.17 -49.55
CA LEU A 7 -35.50 -53.05 -48.85
C LEU A 7 -35.50 -53.23 -47.32
N SER A 8 -35.85 -54.42 -46.83
CA SER A 8 -35.82 -54.73 -45.38
C SER A 8 -34.40 -54.68 -44.79
N SER A 9 -33.41 -55.17 -45.54
CA SER A 9 -32.00 -55.12 -45.13
C SER A 9 -31.50 -53.67 -45.06
N ASN A 10 -31.85 -52.86 -46.07
CA ASN A 10 -31.46 -51.45 -46.13
C ASN A 10 -32.14 -50.62 -45.04
N ALA A 11 -33.43 -50.88 -44.75
CA ALA A 11 -34.13 -50.24 -43.64
C ALA A 11 -33.48 -50.55 -42.28
N ARG A 12 -33.07 -51.81 -42.04
CA ARG A 12 -32.34 -52.18 -40.83
C ARG A 12 -30.98 -51.50 -40.72
N LYS A 13 -30.23 -51.41 -41.83
CA LYS A 13 -28.94 -50.69 -41.85
C LYS A 13 -29.12 -49.20 -41.56
N ALA A 14 -30.14 -48.56 -42.14
CA ALA A 14 -30.45 -47.16 -41.89
C ALA A 14 -30.86 -46.92 -40.42
N ALA A 15 -31.68 -47.79 -39.84
CA ALA A 15 -32.05 -47.71 -38.43
C ALA A 15 -30.83 -47.85 -37.49
N ASN A 16 -29.94 -48.79 -37.78
CA ASN A 16 -28.71 -48.97 -36.99
C ASN A 16 -27.75 -47.77 -37.14
N LEU A 17 -27.61 -47.22 -38.34
CA LEU A 17 -26.81 -46.01 -38.57
C LEU A 17 -27.36 -44.82 -37.79
N PHE A 18 -28.68 -44.61 -37.83
CA PHE A 18 -29.34 -43.55 -37.08
C PHE A 18 -29.15 -43.72 -35.57
N TYR A 19 -29.34 -44.95 -35.05
CA TYR A 19 -29.13 -45.25 -33.64
C TYR A 19 -27.69 -44.97 -33.20
N ASN A 20 -26.69 -45.44 -33.97
CA ASN A 20 -25.29 -45.20 -33.67
C ASN A 20 -24.93 -43.71 -33.73
N TRP A 21 -25.48 -42.97 -34.71
CA TRP A 21 -25.25 -41.54 -34.82
C TRP A 21 -25.88 -40.77 -33.67
N SER A 22 -27.10 -41.13 -33.25
CA SER A 22 -27.76 -40.55 -32.09
C SER A 22 -26.98 -40.80 -30.80
N GLN A 23 -26.45 -42.01 -30.60
CA GLN A 23 -25.64 -42.33 -29.42
C GLN A 23 -24.33 -41.55 -29.41
N LEU A 24 -23.65 -41.44 -30.56
CA LEU A 24 -22.44 -40.64 -30.68
C LEU A 24 -22.72 -39.16 -30.41
N ALA A 25 -23.79 -38.60 -30.98
CA ALA A 25 -24.19 -37.22 -30.77
C ALA A 25 -24.44 -36.94 -29.27
N ASN A 26 -25.20 -37.80 -28.59
CA ASN A 26 -25.47 -37.64 -27.15
C ASN A 26 -24.18 -37.73 -26.32
N CYS A 27 -23.34 -38.74 -26.57
CA CYS A 27 -22.08 -38.91 -25.85
C CYS A 27 -21.12 -37.73 -26.06
N THR A 28 -21.05 -37.19 -27.28
CA THR A 28 -20.24 -35.99 -27.55
C THR A 28 -20.81 -34.73 -26.89
N SER A 29 -22.13 -34.56 -26.92
CA SER A 29 -22.82 -33.43 -26.29
C SER A 29 -22.61 -33.41 -24.77
N GLU A 30 -22.80 -34.55 -24.10
CA GLU A 30 -22.57 -34.69 -22.66
C GLU A 30 -21.13 -34.37 -22.29
N ARG A 31 -20.16 -34.92 -23.02
CA ARG A 31 -18.73 -34.66 -22.76
C ARG A 31 -18.37 -33.18 -22.93
N VAL A 32 -18.87 -32.54 -23.98
CA VAL A 32 -18.63 -31.09 -24.20
C VAL A 32 -19.28 -30.29 -23.07
N SER A 33 -20.52 -30.60 -22.70
CA SER A 33 -21.22 -29.94 -21.60
C SER A 33 -20.44 -30.04 -20.29
N CYS A 34 -20.03 -31.24 -19.88
CA CYS A 34 -19.25 -31.44 -18.66
C CYS A 34 -17.93 -30.64 -18.66
N LEU A 35 -17.15 -30.74 -19.75
CA LEU A 35 -15.88 -30.02 -19.87
C LEU A 35 -16.08 -28.49 -19.83
N THR A 36 -17.14 -27.97 -20.46
CA THR A 36 -17.40 -26.52 -20.43
C THR A 36 -17.81 -26.03 -19.05
N VAL A 37 -18.61 -26.81 -18.31
CA VAL A 37 -19.05 -26.45 -16.96
C VAL A 37 -17.89 -26.49 -15.97
N GLU A 38 -17.02 -27.50 -16.06
CA GLU A 38 -15.82 -27.60 -15.21
C GLU A 38 -14.87 -26.43 -15.43
N HIS A 39 -14.52 -26.12 -16.68
CA HIS A 39 -13.67 -24.96 -16.98
C HIS A 39 -14.31 -23.64 -16.54
N LEU A 40 -15.63 -23.49 -16.70
CA LEU A 40 -16.32 -22.27 -16.28
C LEU A 40 -16.32 -22.12 -14.75
N LYS A 41 -16.43 -23.24 -14.02
CA LYS A 41 -16.33 -23.25 -12.57
C LYS A 41 -14.92 -22.89 -12.09
N GLU A 42 -13.89 -23.54 -12.64
CA GLU A 42 -12.49 -23.26 -12.29
C GLU A 42 -12.12 -21.80 -12.57
N THR A 43 -12.50 -21.28 -13.74
CA THR A 43 -12.26 -19.88 -14.09
C THR A 43 -13.00 -18.92 -13.16
N SER A 44 -14.26 -19.22 -12.80
CA SER A 44 -15.03 -18.42 -11.84
C SER A 44 -14.39 -18.39 -10.45
N GLU A 45 -13.84 -19.51 -9.97
CA GLU A 45 -13.15 -19.60 -8.69
C GLU A 45 -11.84 -18.78 -8.71
N LEU A 46 -11.05 -18.88 -9.79
CA LEU A 46 -9.85 -18.08 -9.99
C LEU A 46 -10.15 -16.59 -10.02
N PHE A 47 -11.19 -16.16 -10.75
CA PHE A 47 -11.60 -14.75 -10.77
C PHE A 47 -12.00 -14.26 -9.38
N SER A 48 -12.73 -15.08 -8.63
CA SER A 48 -13.17 -14.72 -7.27
C SER A 48 -11.97 -14.57 -6.32
N ALA A 49 -10.97 -15.46 -6.41
CA ALA A 49 -9.74 -15.37 -5.65
C ALA A 49 -8.92 -14.12 -6.00
N LEU A 50 -8.78 -13.80 -7.29
CA LEU A 50 -8.08 -12.61 -7.75
C LEU A 50 -8.77 -11.31 -7.30
N LEU A 51 -10.11 -11.26 -7.34
CA LEU A 51 -10.87 -10.12 -6.83
C LEU A 51 -10.65 -9.91 -5.33
N ALA A 52 -10.70 -10.99 -4.53
CA ALA A 52 -10.43 -10.89 -3.09
C ALA A 52 -8.99 -10.42 -2.80
N GLU A 53 -8.01 -10.86 -3.60
CA GLU A 53 -6.63 -10.39 -3.47
C GLU A 53 -6.49 -8.90 -3.83
N LEU A 54 -7.16 -8.44 -4.90
CA LEU A 54 -7.16 -7.03 -5.29
C LEU A 54 -7.79 -6.16 -4.20
N GLU A 55 -8.95 -6.54 -3.66
CA GLU A 55 -9.59 -5.81 -2.56
C GLU A 55 -8.71 -5.74 -1.31
N ALA A 56 -7.97 -6.81 -0.99
CA ALA A 56 -7.03 -6.82 0.12
C ALA A 56 -5.83 -5.90 -0.14
N LYS A 57 -5.31 -5.87 -1.37
CA LYS A 57 -4.23 -4.94 -1.76
C LYS A 57 -4.70 -3.49 -1.71
N ASP A 58 -5.89 -3.18 -2.20
CA ASP A 58 -6.45 -1.83 -2.19
C ASP A 58 -6.62 -1.29 -0.75
N LYS A 59 -7.13 -2.12 0.17
CA LYS A 59 -7.20 -1.77 1.60
C LYS A 59 -5.82 -1.47 2.18
N ARG A 60 -4.82 -2.28 1.86
CA ARG A 60 -3.45 -2.09 2.32
C ARG A 60 -2.82 -0.81 1.74
N ILE A 61 -3.11 -0.48 0.48
CA ILE A 61 -2.66 0.76 -0.15
C ILE A 61 -3.27 1.96 0.58
N ALA A 62 -4.59 1.95 0.81
CA ALA A 62 -5.26 3.03 1.53
C ALA A 62 -4.69 3.24 2.95
N GLU A 63 -4.40 2.16 3.67
CA GLU A 63 -3.75 2.25 4.99
C GLU A 63 -2.34 2.86 4.91
N LEU A 64 -1.54 2.46 3.92
CA LEU A 64 -0.20 2.99 3.72
C LEU A 64 -0.22 4.47 3.31
N GLU A 65 -1.18 4.89 2.51
CA GLU A 65 -1.37 6.29 2.12
C GLU A 65 -1.71 7.18 3.33
N GLU A 66 -2.62 6.73 4.20
CA GLU A 66 -2.94 7.43 5.46
C GLU A 66 -1.71 7.51 6.37
N ARG A 67 -0.97 6.41 6.53
CA ARG A 67 0.28 6.42 7.32
C ARG A 67 1.33 7.37 6.74
N LEU A 68 1.50 7.40 5.42
CA LEU A 68 2.41 8.32 4.76
C LEU A 68 2.01 9.78 4.97
N LYS A 69 0.71 10.08 4.96
CA LYS A 69 0.19 11.42 5.25
C LYS A 69 0.56 11.87 6.67
N LEU A 70 0.32 11.02 7.67
CA LEU A 70 0.67 11.31 9.07
C LEU A 70 2.18 11.55 9.24
N VAL A 71 3.02 10.71 8.61
CA VAL A 71 4.49 10.88 8.67
C VAL A 71 4.92 12.19 8.02
N ARG A 72 4.31 12.59 6.90
CA ARG A 72 4.60 13.87 6.25
C ARG A 72 4.22 15.05 7.14
N GLU A 73 3.05 15.00 7.76
CA GLU A 73 2.57 16.03 8.70
C GLU A 73 3.49 16.14 9.93
N GLN A 74 3.90 15.02 10.52
CA GLN A 74 4.86 15.01 11.62
C GLN A 74 6.19 15.64 11.21
N ARG A 75 6.75 15.22 10.06
CA ARG A 75 8.00 15.78 9.53
C ARG A 75 7.88 17.29 9.28
N ASP A 76 6.76 17.76 8.74
CA ASP A 76 6.56 19.20 8.50
C ASP A 76 6.46 19.99 9.82
N ASN A 77 5.81 19.42 10.84
CA ASN A 77 5.75 20.03 12.16
C ASN A 77 7.13 20.09 12.83
N GLU A 78 7.89 19.00 12.76
CA GLU A 78 9.27 18.95 13.29
C GLU A 78 10.19 19.95 12.60
N LEU A 79 10.10 20.07 11.27
CA LEU A 79 10.86 21.08 10.53
C LEU A 79 10.50 22.50 10.97
N ARG A 80 9.21 22.79 11.20
CA ARG A 80 8.78 24.10 11.71
C ARG A 80 9.31 24.36 13.11
N THR A 81 9.25 23.38 14.01
CA THR A 81 9.76 23.53 15.38
C THR A 81 11.27 23.71 15.38
N ASN A 82 11.99 22.96 14.56
CA ASN A 82 13.44 23.09 14.43
C ASN A 82 13.81 24.48 13.91
N ALA A 83 13.13 24.99 12.88
CA ALA A 83 13.38 26.34 12.39
C ALA A 83 13.12 27.44 13.45
N ILE A 84 12.13 27.26 14.33
CA ILE A 84 11.88 28.19 15.45
C ILE A 84 13.01 28.09 16.49
N LEU A 85 13.42 26.87 16.84
CA LEU A 85 14.48 26.62 17.80
C LEU A 85 15.83 27.13 17.31
N GLU A 86 16.16 26.92 16.03
CA GLU A 86 17.36 27.46 15.40
C GLU A 86 17.40 28.99 15.49
N LYS A 87 16.28 29.68 15.23
CA LYS A 87 16.19 31.14 15.41
C LYS A 87 16.40 31.57 16.86
N ARG A 88 15.86 30.83 17.81
CA ARG A 88 16.02 31.12 19.25
C ARG A 88 17.46 30.90 19.71
N LEU A 89 18.10 29.82 19.26
CA LEU A 89 19.50 29.52 19.55
C LEU A 89 20.46 30.51 18.90
N ALA A 90 20.11 31.04 17.73
CA ALA A 90 20.90 32.08 17.06
C ALA A 90 20.84 33.45 17.76
N THR A 91 19.94 33.64 18.73
CA THR A 91 19.85 34.91 19.48
C THR A 91 20.88 34.92 20.61
N PRO A 92 21.85 35.85 20.65
CA PRO A 92 22.84 35.89 21.72
C PRO A 92 22.22 36.13 23.10
N VAL A 93 22.84 35.56 24.12
CA VAL A 93 22.41 35.70 25.51
C VAL A 93 22.70 37.11 26.01
N ARG A 94 21.66 37.80 26.47
CA ARG A 94 21.79 39.12 27.11
C ARG A 94 22.06 38.98 28.60
N LEU A 95 23.13 39.61 29.07
CA LEU A 95 23.50 39.59 30.48
C LEU A 95 22.99 40.83 31.22
N PRO A 96 22.74 40.74 32.54
CA PRO A 96 22.34 41.87 33.35
C PRO A 96 23.41 42.98 33.31
N THR A 97 22.97 44.23 33.22
CA THR A 97 23.87 45.39 33.25
C THR A 97 24.56 45.51 34.62
N THR A 98 25.86 45.75 34.59
CA THR A 98 26.71 45.95 35.78
C THR A 98 26.62 47.36 36.36
N SER A 99 25.71 48.21 35.88
CA SER A 99 25.51 49.56 36.41
C SER A 99 24.62 49.55 37.65
N GLY A 100 25.11 50.04 38.79
CA GLY A 100 24.32 50.23 40.02
C GLY A 100 24.95 49.62 41.28
N ARG A 101 24.20 49.63 42.38
CA ARG A 101 24.68 49.22 43.73
C ARG A 101 25.11 47.75 43.83
N LEU A 102 24.57 46.88 42.95
CA LEU A 102 24.93 45.47 42.82
C LEU A 102 25.98 45.19 41.73
N GLY A 103 26.39 46.21 40.97
CA GLY A 103 27.32 46.11 39.84
C GLY A 103 28.70 45.57 40.20
N VAL A 104 29.17 45.87 41.41
CA VAL A 104 30.46 45.41 41.95
C VAL A 104 30.43 43.92 42.30
N ALA A 105 29.25 43.38 42.67
CA ALA A 105 29.08 41.95 42.92
C ALA A 105 29.03 41.17 41.59
N TYR A 106 28.32 41.70 40.60
CA TYR A 106 28.21 41.07 39.28
C TYR A 106 29.51 41.12 38.46
N THR A 107 30.35 42.14 38.61
CA THR A 107 31.62 42.26 37.87
C THR A 107 32.61 41.14 38.15
N ARG A 108 32.52 40.46 39.31
CA ARG A 108 33.36 39.28 39.61
C ARG A 108 32.83 37.98 39.01
N VAL A 109 31.51 37.85 38.85
CA VAL A 109 30.83 36.59 38.48
C VAL A 109 30.47 36.54 37.00
N ILE A 110 30.22 37.69 36.37
CA ILE A 110 29.86 37.77 34.94
C ILE A 110 30.90 37.13 34.01
N PRO A 111 32.22 37.28 34.20
CA PRO A 111 33.20 36.62 33.34
C PRO A 111 33.08 35.08 33.39
N GLU A 112 32.91 34.50 34.58
CA GLU A 112 32.72 33.04 34.75
C GLU A 112 31.41 32.58 34.08
N VAL A 113 30.35 33.38 34.19
CA VAL A 113 29.05 33.09 33.54
C VAL A 113 29.17 33.16 32.02
N ILE A 114 29.89 34.13 31.47
CA ILE A 114 30.16 34.24 30.02
C ILE A 114 30.90 33.00 29.53
N GLU A 115 31.98 32.58 30.21
CA GLU A 115 32.72 31.38 29.83
C GLU A 115 31.84 30.13 29.89
N ALA A 116 30.99 30.00 30.91
CA ALA A 116 30.05 28.88 31.02
C ALA A 116 29.01 28.88 29.87
N ILE A 117 28.49 30.04 29.49
CA ILE A 117 27.54 30.20 28.38
C ILE A 117 28.20 29.79 27.05
N ARG A 118 29.42 30.27 26.80
CA ARG A 118 30.20 29.92 25.60
C ARG A 118 30.59 28.44 25.58
N ALA A 119 30.99 27.87 26.72
CA ALA A 119 31.29 26.44 26.84
C ALA A 119 30.04 25.57 26.58
N ALA A 120 28.86 26.09 26.88
CA ALA A 120 27.58 25.47 26.54
C ALA A 120 27.16 25.69 25.06
N GLY A 121 27.98 26.38 24.26
CA GLY A 121 27.77 26.59 22.82
C GLY A 121 26.87 27.77 22.45
N PHE A 122 26.53 28.64 23.42
CA PHE A 122 25.74 29.84 23.17
C PHE A 122 26.65 31.06 22.97
N THR A 123 26.22 32.00 22.11
CA THR A 123 26.84 33.31 21.96
C THR A 123 26.32 34.28 23.02
N VAL A 124 27.16 35.20 23.48
CA VAL A 124 26.77 36.31 24.37
C VAL A 124 26.66 37.60 23.55
N GLU A 125 25.77 38.52 23.93
CA GLU A 125 25.65 39.84 23.27
C GLU A 125 27.01 40.57 23.23
N GLY A 126 27.50 40.87 22.03
CA GLY A 126 28.84 41.43 21.78
C GLY A 126 29.90 40.43 21.33
N ASP A 127 29.58 39.14 21.22
CA ASP A 127 30.44 38.11 20.59
C ASP A 127 30.39 38.14 19.04
N GLU A 128 29.42 38.86 18.46
CA GLU A 128 29.24 39.04 17.00
C GLU A 128 30.34 39.89 16.34
#